data_AF-A0A6I4Q542-F1
#
_entry.id   AF-A0A6I4Q542-F1
#
_cell.length_a   1.000
_cell.length_b   1.000
_cell.length_c   1.000
_cell.angle_alpha   90.00
_cell.angle_beta   90.00
_cell.angle_gamma   90.00
#
_symmetry.space_group_name_H-M   'P 1'
#
loop_
_entity.id
_entity.type
_entity.pdbx_description
1 polymer ?
#
loop_
_entity_poly.entity_id
_entity_poly.type
_entity_poly.pdbx_seq_one_letter_code
_entity_poly.pdbx_strand_id
1 'polypeptide(L)'
;MASGIWHLACQTYALNLFHFHRSRNQTQFSFLSSSSLLSLTSSTKLSLRPRLLLRSCLAFAPLLLLSYSQGSQALSAYTSKVIEGSAPYLTFDGGRTKLTTTDMLLSIRLPDGRIITSSTNTSSATNPIKLINGSTLGDIGMIIPPSVTSVSLDDLVHRYYFWNDDDGDG
;
A
#
# COMPACT_ATOMS: atom_id res chain seq x y z
N MET A 1 22.89 22.77 0.14
CA MET A 1 21.69 23.06 0.97
C MET A 1 20.46 23.15 0.06
N ALA A 2 19.84 22.03 -0.33
CA ALA A 2 18.64 22.02 -1.18
C ALA A 2 17.80 20.74 -1.01
N SER A 3 17.86 20.08 0.15
CA SER A 3 17.18 18.80 0.39
C SER A 3 15.84 18.94 1.14
N GLY A 4 15.48 20.13 1.62
CA GLY A 4 14.34 20.32 2.53
C GLY A 4 12.98 20.65 1.88
N ILE A 5 12.95 20.99 0.58
CA ILE A 5 11.75 21.54 -0.06
C ILE A 5 10.86 20.45 -0.68
N TRP A 6 11.45 19.34 -1.16
CA TRP A 6 10.72 18.25 -1.81
C TRP A 6 9.80 17.49 -0.85
N HIS A 7 10.24 17.27 0.39
CA HIS A 7 9.44 16.53 1.36
C HIS A 7 8.17 17.29 1.79
N LEU A 8 8.25 18.62 1.92
CA LEU A 8 7.08 19.46 2.22
C LEU A 8 6.09 19.51 1.06
N ALA A 9 6.58 19.58 -0.18
CA ALA A 9 5.74 19.55 -1.37
C ALA A 9 4.96 18.24 -1.48
N CYS A 10 5.63 17.10 -1.25
CA CYS A 10 5.00 15.77 -1.26
C CYS A 10 3.96 15.60 -0.14
N GLN A 11 4.26 16.07 1.08
CA GLN A 11 3.31 16.02 2.20
C GLN A 11 2.04 16.84 1.92
N THR A 12 2.19 18.03 1.34
CA THR A 12 1.05 18.90 1.00
C THR A 12 0.18 18.26 -0.10
N TYR A 13 0.81 17.57 -1.06
CA TYR A 13 0.10 16.87 -2.12
C TYR A 13 -0.71 15.68 -1.60
N ALA A 14 -0.11 14.87 -0.71
CA ALA A 14 -0.77 13.73 -0.08
C ALA A 14 -1.97 14.17 0.77
N LEU A 15 -1.81 15.21 1.60
CA LEU A 15 -2.91 15.74 2.43
C LEU A 15 -4.07 16.25 1.58
N ASN A 16 -3.79 16.96 0.48
CA ASN A 16 -4.84 17.42 -0.43
C ASN A 16 -5.58 16.27 -1.13
N LEU A 17 -4.88 15.18 -1.47
CA LEU A 17 -5.49 13.99 -2.08
C LEU A 17 -6.47 13.30 -1.12
N PHE A 18 -6.08 13.13 0.14
CA PHE A 18 -6.97 12.55 1.16
C PHE A 18 -8.18 13.46 1.44
N HIS A 19 -7.98 14.78 1.48
CA HIS A 19 -9.06 15.73 1.72
C HIS A 19 -10.08 15.75 0.56
N PHE A 20 -9.60 15.65 -0.68
CA PHE A 20 -10.45 15.54 -1.86
C PHE A 20 -11.26 14.24 -1.86
N HIS A 21 -10.63 13.11 -1.51
CA HIS A 21 -11.31 11.83 -1.48
C HIS A 21 -12.39 11.79 -0.38
N ARG A 22 -12.12 12.38 0.80
CA ARG A 22 -13.09 12.52 1.89
C ARG A 22 -14.26 13.44 1.54
N SER A 23 -14.02 14.53 0.81
CA SER A 23 -15.04 15.47 0.34
C SER A 23 -15.99 14.86 -0.71
N ARG A 24 -15.46 13.99 -1.58
CA ARG A 24 -16.25 13.28 -2.61
C ARG A 24 -17.30 12.33 -2.01
N ASN A 25 -17.06 11.80 -0.81
CA ASN A 25 -18.04 10.98 -0.08
C ASN A 25 -19.12 11.81 0.64
N GLN A 26 -19.00 13.14 0.68
CA GLN A 26 -19.94 14.03 1.38
C GLN A 26 -20.74 14.96 0.47
N THR A 27 -20.49 14.96 -0.84
CA THR A 27 -21.23 15.83 -1.77
C THR A 27 -21.75 15.02 -2.96
N GLN A 28 -23.03 14.67 -2.92
CA GLN A 28 -23.79 14.35 -4.13
C GLN A 28 -23.83 15.62 -4.99
N PHE A 29 -22.83 15.82 -5.84
CA PHE A 29 -22.93 16.82 -6.89
C PHE A 29 -23.92 16.30 -7.93
N SER A 30 -25.15 16.79 -7.81
CA SER A 30 -26.14 16.79 -8.89
C SER A 30 -25.52 17.51 -10.08
N PHE A 31 -24.96 16.74 -11.02
CA PHE A 31 -24.61 17.25 -12.33
C PHE A 31 -25.90 17.64 -13.05
N LEU A 32 -26.30 18.90 -12.89
CA LEU A 32 -27.17 19.57 -13.85
C LEU A 32 -26.40 19.59 -15.17
N SER A 33 -26.77 18.66 -16.06
CA SER A 33 -26.40 18.72 -17.47
C SER A 33 -26.72 20.11 -17.98
N SER A 34 -25.69 20.92 -18.20
CA SER A 34 -25.82 22.22 -18.85
C SER A 34 -25.96 22.02 -20.37
N SER A 35 -26.97 21.24 -20.77
CA SER A 35 -27.49 21.23 -22.13
C SER A 35 -28.53 22.35 -22.24
N SER A 36 -28.03 23.58 -22.15
CA SER A 36 -28.78 24.80 -22.41
C SER A 36 -27.79 25.86 -22.89
N LEU A 37 -27.47 25.81 -24.18
CA LEU A 37 -26.89 26.95 -24.88
C LEU A 37 -27.79 27.31 -26.06
N LEU A 38 -28.76 28.16 -25.71
CA LEU A 38 -29.36 29.24 -26.51
C LEU A 38 -29.27 29.11 -28.04
N SER A 39 -30.37 28.69 -28.66
CA SER A 39 -30.64 29.05 -30.05
C SER A 39 -30.92 30.56 -30.13
N LEU A 40 -29.88 31.36 -30.38
CA LEU A 40 -30.05 32.79 -30.63
C LEU A 40 -30.38 33.02 -32.11
N THR A 41 -31.65 32.83 -32.48
CA THR A 41 -32.19 33.39 -33.72
C THR A 41 -32.49 34.86 -33.49
N SER A 42 -31.67 35.78 -34.00
CA SER A 42 -32.10 37.17 -34.23
C SER A 42 -31.13 37.90 -35.15
N SER A 43 -31.58 38.12 -36.39
CA SER A 43 -31.02 39.08 -37.32
C SER A 43 -31.04 40.48 -36.69
N THR A 44 -29.87 41.01 -36.31
CA THR A 44 -29.69 42.45 -36.11
C THR A 44 -28.30 42.87 -36.60
N LYS A 45 -28.26 43.79 -37.57
CA LYS A 45 -27.02 44.41 -38.04
C LYS A 45 -26.46 45.33 -36.96
N LEU A 46 -25.47 44.87 -36.21
CA LEU A 46 -24.72 45.71 -35.28
C LEU A 46 -23.50 46.32 -36.00
N SER A 47 -23.59 47.60 -36.36
CA SER A 47 -22.46 48.39 -36.86
C SER A 47 -21.49 48.67 -35.71
N LEU A 48 -20.48 47.82 -35.52
CA LEU A 48 -19.43 48.02 -34.54
C LEU A 48 -18.25 48.82 -35.13
N ARG A 49 -18.00 50.00 -34.56
CA ARG A 49 -16.83 50.83 -34.87
C ARG A 49 -15.54 50.12 -34.36
N PRO A 50 -14.52 49.89 -35.20
CA PRO A 50 -13.43 48.96 -34.89
C PRO A 50 -12.43 49.46 -33.82
N ARG A 51 -12.38 50.78 -33.53
CA ARG A 51 -11.40 51.35 -32.59
C ARG A 51 -11.73 51.13 -31.10
N LEU A 52 -13.00 50.90 -30.75
CA LEU A 52 -13.41 50.64 -29.35
C LEU A 52 -13.37 49.16 -28.97
N LEU A 53 -13.37 48.26 -29.96
CA LEU A 53 -13.28 46.82 -29.75
C LEU A 53 -11.88 46.34 -29.35
N LEU A 54 -10.83 47.01 -29.82
CA LEU A 54 -9.46 46.55 -29.59
C LEU A 54 -8.99 46.76 -28.14
N ARG A 55 -9.47 47.82 -27.47
CA ARG A 55 -9.17 48.11 -26.05
C ARG A 55 -9.98 47.24 -25.09
N SER A 56 -11.23 46.92 -25.42
CA SER A 56 -12.05 46.01 -24.61
C SER A 56 -11.56 44.57 -24.74
N CYS A 57 -11.18 44.13 -25.94
CA CYS A 57 -10.69 42.76 -26.16
C CYS A 57 -9.42 42.43 -25.36
N LEU A 58 -8.47 43.39 -25.26
CA LEU A 58 -7.28 43.25 -24.41
C LEU A 58 -7.59 43.29 -22.92
N ALA A 59 -8.64 43.99 -22.49
CA ALA A 59 -9.08 44.03 -21.09
C ALA A 59 -9.79 42.74 -20.65
N PHE A 60 -10.37 41.98 -21.58
CA PHE A 60 -10.98 40.66 -21.31
C PHE A 60 -9.99 39.49 -21.42
N ALA A 61 -8.80 39.69 -21.98
CA ALA A 61 -7.77 38.65 -22.09
C ALA A 61 -7.34 38.05 -20.72
N PRO A 62 -7.18 38.82 -19.63
CA PRO A 62 -6.86 38.25 -18.31
C PRO A 62 -8.04 37.45 -17.73
N LEU A 63 -9.29 37.84 -18.02
CA LEU A 63 -10.50 37.12 -17.59
C LEU A 63 -10.63 35.76 -18.30
N LEU A 64 -10.26 35.72 -19.59
CA LEU A 64 -10.21 34.48 -20.37
C LEU A 64 -9.09 33.54 -19.88
N LEU A 65 -7.92 34.09 -19.46
CA LEU A 65 -6.86 33.29 -18.85
C LEU A 65 -7.20 32.82 -17.42
N LEU A 66 -7.99 33.57 -16.64
CA LEU A 66 -8.44 33.18 -15.30
C LEU A 66 -9.40 31.99 -15.32
N SER A 67 -10.03 31.73 -16.47
CA SER A 67 -10.94 30.60 -16.68
C SER A 67 -10.19 29.26 -16.84
N TYR A 68 -8.86 29.28 -16.89
CA TYR A 68 -8.05 28.06 -16.89
C TYR A 68 -7.99 27.49 -15.47
N SER A 69 -9.09 26.86 -15.07
CA SER A 69 -9.14 26.02 -13.88
C SER A 69 -8.09 24.91 -14.05
N GLN A 70 -7.05 24.93 -13.22
CA GLN A 70 -6.06 23.86 -13.08
C GLN A 70 -6.74 22.67 -12.39
N GLY A 71 -7.75 22.09 -13.03
CA GLY A 71 -8.45 20.92 -12.55
C GLY A 71 -7.49 19.74 -12.62
N SER A 72 -7.09 19.23 -11.46
CA SER A 72 -6.33 17.97 -11.38
C SER A 72 -7.13 16.88 -12.08
N GLN A 73 -6.60 16.39 -13.21
CA GLN A 73 -7.17 15.27 -13.95
C GLN A 73 -6.74 13.99 -13.22
N ALA A 74 -7.63 13.40 -12.44
CA ALA A 74 -7.37 12.11 -11.81
C ALA A 74 -7.74 10.98 -12.79
N LEU A 75 -6.75 10.18 -13.20
CA LEU A 75 -6.98 9.00 -14.02
C LEU A 75 -7.63 7.91 -13.14
N SER A 76 -8.79 7.43 -13.54
CA SER A 76 -9.41 6.27 -12.89
C SER A 76 -8.95 4.99 -13.58
N ALA A 77 -8.46 4.03 -12.80
CA ALA A 77 -8.14 2.70 -13.28
C ALA A 77 -9.24 1.74 -12.82
N TYR A 78 -9.62 0.79 -13.67
CA TYR A 78 -10.51 -0.31 -13.35
C TYR A 78 -9.85 -1.60 -13.84
N THR A 79 -9.83 -2.61 -12.99
CA THR A 79 -9.30 -3.92 -13.35
C THR A 79 -10.44 -4.77 -13.89
N SER A 80 -10.23 -5.43 -15.03
CA SER A 80 -11.21 -6.37 -15.60
C SER A 80 -11.36 -7.66 -14.76
N LYS A 81 -10.45 -7.87 -13.80
CA LYS A 81 -10.38 -9.01 -12.90
C LYS A 81 -10.04 -8.56 -11.48
N VAL A 82 -10.23 -9.47 -10.52
CA VAL A 82 -9.73 -9.32 -9.15
C VAL A 82 -8.21 -9.15 -9.19
N ILE A 83 -7.69 -8.27 -8.32
CA ILE A 83 -6.25 -8.17 -8.08
C ILE A 83 -5.91 -9.34 -7.16
N GLU A 84 -5.14 -10.28 -7.69
CA GLU A 84 -4.63 -11.42 -6.94
C GLU A 84 -3.40 -10.95 -6.14
N GLY A 85 -3.32 -11.35 -4.87
CA GLY A 85 -2.16 -11.10 -4.03
C GLY A 85 -2.20 -11.96 -2.77
N SER A 86 -1.03 -12.28 -2.23
CA SER A 86 -0.89 -13.08 -1.01
C SER A 86 -0.43 -12.20 0.14
N ALA A 87 -0.75 -12.61 1.37
CA ALA A 87 -0.14 -11.98 2.54
C ALA A 87 1.22 -12.65 2.81
N PRO A 88 2.24 -11.88 3.24
CA PRO A 88 3.50 -12.45 3.67
C PRO A 88 3.28 -13.34 4.90
N TYR A 89 4.13 -14.35 5.06
CA TYR A 89 4.01 -15.32 6.15
C TYR A 89 5.39 -15.69 6.71
N LEU A 90 5.43 -16.09 7.98
CA LEU A 90 6.66 -16.58 8.60
C LEU A 90 6.98 -18.00 8.13
N THR A 91 8.26 -18.30 7.97
CA THR A 91 8.76 -19.60 7.53
C THR A 91 10.22 -19.81 7.96
N PHE A 92 10.59 -21.05 8.30
CA PHE A 92 11.96 -21.40 8.72
C PHE A 92 12.77 -22.09 7.63
N ASP A 93 12.08 -22.59 6.61
CA ASP A 93 12.63 -23.46 5.58
C ASP A 93 12.57 -22.81 4.19
N GLY A 94 12.57 -21.48 4.16
CA GLY A 94 12.57 -20.69 2.93
C GLY A 94 11.26 -20.79 2.14
N GLY A 95 10.11 -20.86 2.82
CA GLY A 95 8.78 -20.82 2.21
C GLY A 95 8.12 -22.18 2.01
N ARG A 96 8.77 -23.30 2.37
CA ARG A 96 8.17 -24.64 2.18
C ARG A 96 7.06 -24.90 3.19
N THR A 97 7.20 -24.37 4.40
CA THR A 97 6.20 -24.46 5.46
C THR A 97 5.75 -23.07 5.89
N LYS A 98 4.44 -22.81 5.78
CA LYS A 98 3.82 -21.58 6.27
C LYS A 98 3.47 -21.73 7.76
N LEU A 99 3.93 -20.81 8.59
CA LEU A 99 3.66 -20.82 10.02
C LEU A 99 2.40 -20.02 10.32
N THR A 100 1.27 -20.70 10.32
CA THR A 100 -0.06 -20.07 10.48
C THR A 100 -0.58 -20.11 11.91
N THR A 101 0.07 -20.87 12.80
CA THR A 101 -0.35 -21.05 14.20
C THR A 101 0.80 -20.82 15.16
N THR A 102 0.48 -20.39 16.39
CA THR A 102 1.46 -20.26 17.48
C THR A 102 2.10 -21.60 17.85
N ASP A 103 1.37 -22.70 17.68
CA ASP A 103 1.87 -24.04 17.95
C ASP A 103 2.97 -24.46 16.97
N MET A 104 2.84 -24.08 15.69
CA MET A 104 3.90 -24.24 14.69
C MET A 104 5.04 -23.25 14.88
N LEU A 105 4.75 -22.01 15.28
CA LEU A 105 5.76 -20.98 15.53
C LEU A 105 6.77 -21.41 16.60
N LEU A 106 6.27 -22.03 17.67
CA LEU A 106 7.07 -22.52 18.80
C LEU A 106 7.46 -24.00 18.65
N SER A 107 7.29 -24.57 17.47
CA SER A 107 7.69 -25.96 17.21
C SER A 107 9.21 -26.09 17.15
N ILE A 108 9.68 -27.29 17.47
CA ILE A 108 11.07 -27.69 17.29
C ILE A 108 11.14 -28.80 16.24
N ARG A 109 12.12 -28.72 15.34
CA ARG A 109 12.43 -29.76 14.37
C ARG A 109 13.69 -30.48 14.79
N LEU A 110 13.54 -31.75 15.15
CA LEU A 110 14.66 -32.60 15.54
C LEU A 110 15.52 -33.00 14.34
N PRO A 111 16.78 -33.41 14.56
CA PRO A 111 17.69 -33.84 13.49
C PRO A 111 17.19 -35.05 12.68
N ASP A 112 16.37 -35.90 13.29
CA ASP A 112 15.70 -37.04 12.63
C ASP A 112 14.48 -36.63 11.79
N GLY A 113 14.18 -35.33 11.71
CA GLY A 113 13.08 -34.75 10.94
C GLY A 113 11.76 -34.68 11.68
N ARG A 114 11.65 -35.21 12.91
CA ARG A 114 10.43 -35.10 13.72
C ARG A 114 10.18 -33.65 14.11
N ILE A 115 8.93 -33.23 13.97
CA ILE A 115 8.45 -31.92 14.45
C ILE A 115 7.68 -32.16 15.75
N ILE A 116 8.06 -31.45 16.80
CA ILE A 116 7.37 -31.47 18.09
C ILE A 116 6.81 -30.07 18.31
N THR A 117 5.50 -29.97 18.48
CA THR A 117 4.84 -28.72 18.84
C THR A 117 4.52 -28.69 20.34
N SER A 118 4.09 -27.53 20.84
CA SER A 118 3.68 -27.42 22.25
C SER A 118 2.47 -28.31 22.55
N SER A 119 1.53 -28.43 21.62
CA SER A 119 0.32 -29.23 21.79
C SER A 119 0.55 -30.74 21.70
N THR A 120 1.56 -31.19 20.93
CA THR A 120 1.86 -32.63 20.76
C THR A 120 2.98 -33.13 21.66
N ASN A 121 3.55 -32.27 22.52
CA ASN A 121 4.67 -32.63 23.37
C ASN A 121 4.25 -33.55 24.51
N THR A 122 4.68 -34.81 24.48
CA THR A 122 4.43 -35.81 25.54
C THR A 122 5.62 -36.00 26.49
N SER A 123 6.60 -35.10 26.46
CA SER A 123 7.80 -35.24 27.27
C SER A 123 7.56 -34.90 28.75
N SER A 124 8.35 -35.52 29.61
CA SER A 124 8.35 -35.31 31.05
C SER A 124 9.75 -35.55 31.63
N ALA A 125 9.93 -35.31 32.93
CA ALA A 125 11.20 -35.59 33.61
C ALA A 125 11.64 -37.07 33.50
N THR A 126 10.68 -38.00 33.44
CA THR A 126 10.94 -39.44 33.28
C THR A 126 10.87 -39.91 31.83
N ASN A 127 10.31 -39.11 30.92
CA ASN A 127 10.22 -39.38 29.49
C ASN A 127 10.74 -38.17 28.68
N PRO A 128 12.06 -37.92 28.65
CA PRO A 128 12.62 -36.77 27.95
C PRO A 128 12.55 -36.94 26.42
N ILE A 129 12.64 -35.83 25.70
CA ILE A 129 12.85 -35.85 24.25
C ILE A 129 14.25 -36.41 23.98
N LYS A 130 14.32 -37.57 23.32
CA LYS A 130 15.59 -38.22 22.98
C LYS A 130 16.09 -37.73 21.63
N LEU A 131 17.33 -37.27 21.60
CA LEU A 131 18.06 -36.94 20.36
C LEU A 131 18.82 -38.17 19.84
N ILE A 132 19.12 -38.18 18.55
CA ILE A 132 20.00 -39.18 17.96
C ILE A 132 21.44 -38.97 18.44
N ASN A 133 22.23 -40.05 18.50
CA ASN A 133 23.60 -39.97 18.99
C ASN A 133 24.46 -39.08 18.07
N GLY A 134 25.27 -38.20 18.67
CA GLY A 134 26.09 -37.22 17.94
C GLY A 134 25.39 -35.90 17.60
N SER A 135 24.11 -35.73 17.93
CA SER A 135 23.42 -34.44 17.78
C SER A 135 23.71 -33.47 18.91
N THR A 136 23.69 -32.20 18.57
CA THR A 136 23.82 -31.05 19.46
C THR A 136 22.49 -30.28 19.51
N LEU A 137 22.37 -29.34 20.45
CA LEU A 137 21.21 -28.43 20.49
C LEU A 137 21.14 -27.51 19.26
N GLY A 138 22.29 -27.25 18.61
CA GLY A 138 22.35 -26.47 17.38
C GLY A 138 21.75 -27.19 16.16
N ASP A 139 21.63 -28.51 16.22
CA ASP A 139 21.00 -29.31 15.16
C ASP A 139 19.46 -29.33 15.28
N ILE A 140 18.92 -28.77 16.37
CA ILE A 140 17.48 -28.61 16.57
C ILE A 140 17.05 -27.33 15.85
N GLY A 141 16.19 -27.48 14.84
CA GLY A 141 15.58 -26.35 14.15
C GLY A 141 14.56 -25.66 15.06
N MET A 142 14.77 -24.38 15.34
CA MET A 142 13.88 -23.54 16.15
C MET A 142 13.76 -22.17 15.48
N ILE A 143 12.64 -21.48 15.73
CA ILE A 143 12.51 -20.06 15.33
C ILE A 143 13.48 -19.16 16.09
N ILE A 144 13.72 -19.51 17.36
CA ILE A 144 14.62 -18.77 18.22
C ILE A 144 16.04 -19.27 17.92
N PRO A 145 16.96 -18.39 17.48
CA PRO A 145 18.34 -18.78 17.23
C PRO A 145 19.00 -19.39 18.47
N PRO A 146 19.91 -20.36 18.31
CA PRO A 146 20.43 -21.17 19.41
C PRO A 146 21.24 -20.40 20.46
N SER A 147 21.70 -19.18 20.15
CA SER A 147 22.50 -18.34 21.06
C SER A 147 21.69 -17.39 21.92
N VAL A 148 20.36 -17.34 21.76
CA VAL A 148 19.49 -16.39 22.47
C VAL A 148 18.26 -17.10 23.03
N THR A 149 17.69 -16.55 24.11
CA THR A 149 16.45 -17.06 24.73
C THR A 149 15.20 -16.32 24.26
N SER A 150 15.37 -15.21 23.55
CA SER A 150 14.29 -14.41 22.99
C SER A 150 14.76 -13.67 21.73
N VAL A 151 13.82 -13.34 20.86
CA VAL A 151 14.04 -12.62 19.61
C VAL A 151 12.81 -11.77 19.31
N SER A 152 13.00 -10.57 18.76
CA SER A 152 11.90 -9.73 18.34
C SER A 152 11.33 -10.22 17.01
N LEU A 153 10.05 -9.94 16.73
CA LEU A 153 9.47 -10.21 15.41
C LEU A 153 10.20 -9.44 14.30
N ASP A 154 10.70 -8.25 14.61
CA ASP A 154 11.48 -7.44 13.69
C ASP A 154 12.79 -8.12 13.27
N ASP A 155 13.53 -8.70 14.22
CA ASP A 155 14.75 -9.46 13.93
C ASP A 155 14.44 -10.71 13.10
N LEU A 156 13.32 -11.39 13.37
CA LEU A 156 12.91 -12.56 12.58
C LEU A 156 12.71 -12.21 11.11
N VAL A 157 12.15 -11.03 10.81
CA VAL A 157 11.90 -10.57 9.45
C VAL A 157 13.17 -9.99 8.81
N HIS A 158 13.85 -9.06 9.47
CA HIS A 158 14.92 -8.26 8.85
C HIS A 158 16.33 -8.85 9.01
N ARG A 159 16.57 -9.60 10.09
CA ARG A 159 17.91 -10.14 10.40
C ARG A 159 18.06 -11.58 9.98
N TYR A 160 17.04 -12.39 10.26
CA TYR A 160 17.04 -13.83 9.98
C TYR A 160 16.31 -14.20 8.69
N TYR A 161 15.54 -13.27 8.11
CA TYR A 161 14.77 -13.50 6.87
C TYR A 161 13.85 -14.73 6.98
N PHE A 162 13.23 -14.93 8.15
CA PHE A 162 12.28 -16.02 8.42
C PHE A 162 10.86 -15.65 8.00
N TRP A 163 10.75 -15.08 6.82
CA TRP A 163 9.49 -14.76 6.17
C TRP A 163 9.61 -15.03 4.68
N ASN A 164 8.48 -15.22 4.03
CA ASN A 164 8.41 -15.32 2.59
C ASN A 164 7.10 -14.71 2.11
N ASP A 165 7.12 -14.32 0.86
CA ASP A 165 5.98 -13.81 0.14
C ASP A 165 5.92 -14.46 -1.24
N ASP A 166 4.74 -14.94 -1.62
CA ASP A 166 4.59 -15.83 -2.77
C ASP A 166 4.53 -15.06 -4.10
N ASP A 167 4.02 -13.83 -4.07
CA ASP A 167 3.88 -12.92 -5.21
C ASP A 167 4.99 -11.88 -5.31
N GLY A 168 5.83 -11.75 -4.28
CA GLY A 168 7.09 -11.01 -4.32
C GLY A 168 6.91 -9.49 -4.32
N ASP A 169 5.85 -9.00 -3.68
CA ASP A 169 5.62 -7.58 -3.45
C ASP A 169 6.09 -7.09 -2.07
N GLY A 170 6.58 -8.03 -1.24
CA GLY A 170 7.14 -7.78 0.10
C GLY A 170 8.50 -7.09 0.17
#